data_AF-A0A6N0E345-F1
#
_entry.id   AF-A0A6N0E345-F1
#
_cell.length_a   1.000
_cell.length_b   1.000
_cell.length_c   1.000
_cell.angle_alpha   90.00
_cell.angle_beta   90.00
_cell.angle_gamma   90.00
#
_symmetry.space_group_name_H-M   'P 1'
#
loop_
_entity.id
_entity.type
_entity.pdbx_description
1 polymer ?
#
loop_
_entity_poly.entity_id
_entity_poly.type
_entity_poly.pdbx_seq_one_letter_code
_entity_poly.pdbx_strand_id
1 'polypeptide(L)'
;MLKTVLSSLIAAAVLAGGALVAGHSSPAQAAMSAPRVDMAAKPASPVQQVRWRCGPYACYWVPKYRGPVPYYANRWGPPMRPGCWWKHKGNGKWKLKCP
;
A
#
# COMPACT_ATOMS: atom_id res chain seq x y z
N MET A 1 -7.99 -5.95 -44.41
CA MET A 1 -8.15 -5.82 -42.94
C MET A 1 -8.00 -7.23 -42.34
N LEU A 2 -6.83 -7.87 -42.33
CA LEU A 2 -5.49 -7.37 -41.98
C LEU A 2 -5.44 -6.89 -40.53
N LYS A 3 -5.51 -7.83 -39.58
CA LYS A 3 -5.04 -7.68 -38.19
C LYS A 3 -5.14 -8.98 -37.36
N THR A 4 -5.77 -10.04 -37.90
CA THR A 4 -6.03 -11.27 -37.13
C THR A 4 -5.04 -12.42 -37.38
N VAL A 5 -3.94 -12.19 -38.13
CA VAL A 5 -2.96 -13.23 -38.50
C VAL A 5 -1.51 -12.81 -38.19
N LEU A 6 -1.32 -11.73 -37.42
CA LEU A 6 -0.01 -11.09 -37.19
C LEU A 6 0.30 -10.97 -35.69
N SER A 7 0.30 -12.07 -34.96
CA SER A 7 1.04 -12.20 -33.67
C SER A 7 1.23 -13.66 -33.24
N SER A 8 1.14 -14.59 -34.19
CA SER A 8 1.81 -15.88 -34.08
C SER A 8 3.31 -15.60 -34.17
N LEU A 9 3.99 -15.46 -33.04
CA LEU A 9 5.45 -15.62 -32.86
C LEU A 9 5.73 -15.53 -31.36
N ILE A 10 5.18 -16.49 -30.61
CA ILE A 10 5.71 -16.91 -29.31
C ILE A 10 7.07 -17.53 -29.62
N ALA A 11 8.09 -16.68 -29.69
CA ALA A 11 9.44 -17.04 -30.07
C ALA A 11 10.31 -17.18 -28.81
N ALA A 12 10.73 -18.43 -28.61
CA ALA A 12 12.05 -18.81 -28.14
C ALA A 12 12.46 -18.38 -26.72
N ALA A 13 12.05 -19.20 -25.76
CA ALA A 13 12.83 -19.45 -24.55
C ALA A 13 14.07 -20.30 -24.89
N VAL A 14 15.18 -19.72 -25.36
CA VAL A 14 16.53 -20.31 -25.28
C VAL A 14 17.58 -19.20 -25.38
N LEU A 15 18.17 -18.78 -24.26
CA LEU A 15 19.49 -18.14 -24.26
C LEU A 15 20.35 -18.85 -23.23
N ALA A 16 20.92 -19.95 -23.68
CA ALA A 16 22.09 -20.54 -23.07
C ALA A 16 23.33 -19.73 -23.49
N GLY A 17 24.18 -19.42 -22.51
CA GLY A 17 25.61 -19.29 -22.73
C GLY A 17 26.16 -17.89 -22.91
N GLY A 18 27.15 -17.56 -22.08
CA GLY A 18 28.35 -16.90 -22.59
C GLY A 18 28.88 -15.72 -21.80
N ALA A 19 30.10 -15.91 -21.30
CA ALA A 19 31.17 -14.92 -21.14
C ALA A 19 31.11 -13.89 -20.01
N LEU A 20 31.83 -14.25 -18.95
CA LEU A 20 32.78 -13.43 -18.20
C LEU A 20 33.20 -12.11 -18.88
N VAL A 21 32.96 -10.97 -18.22
CA VAL A 21 33.90 -9.84 -18.22
C VAL A 21 33.94 -9.28 -16.80
N ALA A 22 35.05 -9.54 -16.12
CA ALA A 22 35.49 -8.72 -15.01
C ALA A 22 35.82 -7.32 -15.56
N GLY A 23 35.14 -6.29 -15.05
CA GLY A 23 35.36 -4.90 -15.46
C GLY A 23 35.23 -4.00 -14.25
N HIS A 24 36.34 -3.84 -13.53
CA HIS A 24 36.50 -2.82 -12.50
C HIS A 24 36.44 -1.42 -13.12
N SER A 25 35.53 -0.59 -12.63
CA SER A 25 35.81 0.84 -12.47
C SER A 25 34.83 1.43 -11.46
N SER A 26 35.32 1.58 -10.24
CA SER A 26 34.74 2.46 -9.23
C SER A 26 34.63 3.88 -9.78
N PRO A 27 33.44 4.48 -9.92
CA PRO A 27 33.35 5.90 -9.68
C PRO A 27 33.48 6.07 -8.16
N ALA A 28 34.60 6.67 -7.73
CA ALA A 28 34.68 7.36 -6.46
C ALA A 28 33.57 8.42 -6.47
N GLN A 29 32.38 8.04 -6.04
CA GLN A 29 31.31 8.98 -5.77
C GLN A 29 31.75 9.69 -4.50
N ALA A 30 32.32 10.87 -4.70
CA ALA A 30 32.46 11.90 -3.69
C ALA A 30 31.17 11.90 -2.86
N ALA A 31 31.26 11.34 -1.66
CA ALA A 31 30.21 11.39 -0.67
C ALA A 31 30.10 12.86 -0.29
N MET A 32 29.24 13.58 -1.02
CA MET A 32 28.69 14.82 -0.51
C MET A 32 27.92 14.42 0.73
N SER A 33 28.51 14.68 1.89
CA SER A 33 27.86 14.61 3.19
C SER A 33 26.70 15.59 3.20
N ALA A 34 25.60 15.20 2.57
CA ALA A 34 24.32 15.84 2.79
C ALA A 34 23.92 15.50 4.23
N PRO A 35 23.59 16.49 5.08
CA PRO A 35 22.99 16.19 6.37
C PRO A 35 21.73 15.35 6.09
N ARG A 36 21.75 14.10 6.54
CA ARG A 36 20.55 13.30 6.67
C ARG A 36 19.70 14.08 7.65
N VAL A 37 18.73 14.84 7.14
CA VAL A 37 17.58 15.20 7.95
C VAL A 37 16.91 13.87 8.25
N ASP A 38 17.27 13.29 9.39
CA ASP A 38 16.55 12.17 9.95
C ASP A 38 15.11 12.67 10.13
N MET A 39 14.26 12.41 9.15
CA MET A 39 12.82 12.44 9.36
C MET A 39 12.59 11.48 10.49
N ALA A 40 12.47 12.02 11.70
CA ALA A 40 12.15 11.31 12.91
C ALA A 40 11.00 10.37 12.55
N ALA A 41 11.33 9.09 12.41
CA ALA A 41 10.34 8.07 12.19
C ALA A 41 9.42 8.18 13.40
N LYS A 42 8.20 8.67 13.18
CA LYS A 42 7.17 8.71 14.20
C LYS A 42 7.16 7.30 14.79
N PRO A 43 7.41 7.14 16.11
CA PRO A 43 7.53 5.81 16.68
C PRO A 43 6.31 5.02 16.27
N ALA A 44 6.53 3.87 15.64
CA ALA A 44 5.49 2.92 15.34
C ALA A 44 4.90 2.54 16.69
N SER A 45 3.81 3.22 17.05
CA SER A 45 3.08 2.99 18.28
C SER A 45 2.82 1.49 18.36
N PRO A 46 3.05 0.84 19.53
CA PRO A 46 2.90 -0.60 19.68
C PRO A 46 1.59 -0.98 19.04
N VAL A 47 1.61 -1.84 18.02
CA VAL A 47 0.49 -2.08 17.09
C VAL A 47 -0.79 -2.30 17.90
N GLN A 48 -1.52 -1.23 18.15
CA GLN A 48 -2.78 -1.32 18.84
C GLN A 48 -3.65 -2.03 17.81
N GLN A 49 -4.15 -3.21 18.14
CA GLN A 49 -5.12 -3.90 17.29
C GLN A 49 -6.41 -3.06 17.32
N VAL A 50 -6.44 -2.01 16.52
CA VAL A 50 -7.55 -1.08 16.38
C VAL A 50 -8.15 -1.29 15.02
N ARG A 51 -9.44 -1.57 14.97
CA ARG A 51 -10.16 -1.70 13.72
C ARG A 51 -11.59 -1.21 13.84
N TRP A 52 -12.12 -0.86 12.68
CA TRP A 52 -13.50 -0.46 12.50
C TRP A 52 -14.44 -1.64 12.76
N ARG A 53 -15.36 -1.47 13.71
CA ARG A 53 -16.51 -2.36 13.85
C ARG A 53 -17.57 -1.89 12.85
N CYS A 54 -17.74 -2.65 11.78
CA CYS A 54 -18.66 -2.31 10.70
C CYS A 54 -19.96 -3.11 10.77
N GLY A 55 -21.07 -2.41 10.57
CA GLY A 55 -22.37 -2.98 10.22
C GLY A 55 -22.77 -2.61 8.78
N PRO A 56 -24.02 -2.89 8.37
CA PRO A 56 -24.47 -2.66 6.99
C PRO A 56 -24.51 -1.17 6.58
N TYR A 57 -24.69 -0.25 7.54
CA TYR A 57 -24.88 1.18 7.24
C TYR A 57 -23.89 2.11 7.93
N ALA A 58 -23.11 1.61 8.88
CA ALA A 58 -22.17 2.42 9.65
C ALA A 58 -20.98 1.59 10.14
N CYS A 59 -19.83 2.23 10.28
CA CYS A 59 -18.68 1.67 10.97
C CYS A 59 -18.22 2.60 12.08
N TYR A 60 -18.00 2.03 13.26
CA TYR A 60 -17.54 2.77 14.43
C TYR A 60 -16.12 2.37 14.78
N TRP A 61 -15.33 3.35 15.22
CA TRP A 61 -14.00 3.08 15.71
C TRP A 61 -14.07 2.49 17.11
N VAL A 62 -13.59 1.26 17.26
CA VAL A 62 -13.62 0.54 18.55
C VAL A 62 -12.19 0.16 18.93
N PRO A 63 -11.64 0.73 20.01
CA PRO A 63 -10.35 0.33 20.52
C PRO A 63 -10.31 -1.17 20.83
N LYS A 64 -9.22 -1.86 20.46
CA LYS A 64 -9.01 -3.29 20.74
C LYS A 64 -10.04 -4.24 20.09
N TYR A 65 -10.69 -3.83 19.00
CA TYR A 65 -11.65 -4.67 18.29
C TYR A 65 -10.96 -5.87 17.60
N ARG A 66 -11.41 -7.09 17.96
CA ARG A 66 -10.89 -8.37 17.42
C ARG A 66 -11.83 -9.07 16.43
N GLY A 67 -12.99 -8.48 16.13
CA GLY A 67 -13.97 -9.09 15.24
C GLY A 67 -13.61 -8.94 13.75
N PRO A 68 -14.45 -9.49 12.85
CA PRO A 68 -14.24 -9.39 11.42
C PRO A 68 -14.33 -7.93 10.96
N VAL A 69 -13.46 -7.59 10.02
CA VAL A 69 -13.36 -6.26 9.42
C VAL A 69 -13.55 -6.42 7.93
N PRO A 70 -14.55 -5.77 7.33
CA PRO A 70 -14.82 -5.93 5.91
C PRO A 70 -13.70 -5.33 5.07
N TYR A 71 -13.51 -5.86 3.86
CA TYR A 71 -12.42 -5.49 2.97
C TYR A 71 -12.36 -3.98 2.69
N TYR A 72 -13.49 -3.28 2.56
CA TYR A 72 -13.48 -1.84 2.30
C TYR A 72 -12.93 -1.00 3.47
N ALA A 73 -12.93 -1.53 4.70
CA ALA A 73 -12.52 -0.83 5.91
C ALA A 73 -11.15 -1.29 6.45
N ASN A 74 -10.52 -2.29 5.82
CA ASN A 74 -9.26 -2.87 6.29
C ASN A 74 -8.07 -1.89 6.24
N ARG A 75 -8.10 -0.93 5.30
CA ARG A 75 -7.08 0.10 5.09
C ARG A 75 -7.42 1.43 5.74
N TRP A 76 -8.60 1.56 6.35
CA TRP A 76 -8.96 2.80 7.01
C TRP A 76 -8.14 2.96 8.28
N GLY A 77 -7.48 4.10 8.39
CA GLY A 77 -6.78 4.48 9.60
C GLY A 77 -7.73 4.82 10.77
N PRO A 78 -7.16 5.22 11.90
CA PRO A 78 -7.90 5.79 13.02
C PRO A 78 -8.74 7.01 12.60
N PRO A 79 -9.89 7.25 13.25
CA PRO A 79 -10.63 8.48 13.04
C PRO A 79 -9.78 9.68 13.46
N MET A 80 -9.96 10.79 12.76
CA MET A 80 -9.25 12.04 13.05
C MET A 80 -9.64 12.66 14.40
N ARG A 81 -10.88 12.43 14.85
CA ARG A 81 -11.37 12.84 16.16
C ARG A 81 -12.06 11.66 16.86
N PRO A 82 -11.99 11.56 18.20
CA PRO A 82 -12.79 10.60 18.94
C PRO A 82 -14.27 10.81 18.64
N GLY A 83 -15.01 9.71 18.53
CA GLY A 83 -16.43 9.75 18.20
C GLY A 83 -16.75 9.94 16.72
N CYS A 84 -15.78 10.00 15.80
CA CYS A 84 -16.11 9.91 14.37
C CYS A 84 -16.47 8.47 13.94
N TRP A 85 -17.40 8.35 13.01
CA TRP A 85 -17.85 7.09 12.40
C TRP A 85 -18.00 7.22 10.89
N TRP A 86 -17.86 6.11 10.17
CA TRP A 86 -18.17 6.06 8.75
C TRP A 86 -19.66 5.74 8.57
N LYS A 87 -20.35 6.47 7.68
CA LYS A 87 -21.73 6.21 7.29
C LYS A 87 -21.81 5.81 5.82
N HIS A 88 -22.53 4.73 5.52
CA HIS A 88 -22.76 4.26 4.16
C HIS A 88 -23.75 5.19 3.42
N LYS A 89 -23.51 5.44 2.15
CA LYS A 89 -24.29 6.38 1.31
C LYS A 89 -25.17 5.70 0.25
N GLY A 90 -25.23 4.37 0.20
CA GLY A 90 -26.13 3.63 -0.71
C GLY A 90 -25.60 3.40 -2.13
N ASN A 91 -24.37 3.82 -2.43
CA ASN A 91 -23.70 3.65 -3.74
C ASN A 91 -22.28 3.10 -3.59
N GLY A 92 -22.06 2.26 -2.58
CA GLY A 92 -20.72 1.76 -2.21
C GLY A 92 -19.81 2.83 -1.59
N LYS A 93 -20.26 4.09 -1.51
CA LYS A 93 -19.48 5.17 -0.91
C LYS A 93 -19.72 5.24 0.59
N TRP A 94 -18.67 5.61 1.28
CA TRP A 94 -18.64 5.86 2.72
C TRP A 94 -18.28 7.32 2.96
N LYS A 95 -18.90 7.94 3.96
CA LYS A 95 -18.57 9.31 4.41
C LYS A 95 -18.26 9.30 5.90
N LEU A 96 -17.10 9.84 6.27
CA LEU A 96 -16.74 10.07 7.66
C LEU A 96 -17.65 11.16 8.23
N LYS A 97 -18.26 10.88 9.37
CA LYS A 97 -19.08 11.77 10.16
C LYS A 97 -18.46 11.89 11.54
N CYS A 98 -18.43 13.10 12.06
CA CYS A 98 -17.93 13.39 13.39
C CYS A 98 -19.00 14.23 14.10
N PRO A 99 -19.10 14.12 15.44
CA PRO A 99 -19.88 15.06 16.23
C PRO A 99 -19.35 16.50 16.08
#